data_AF-A0A6N9YRY8-F1
#
_entry.id   AF-A0A6N9YRY8-F1
#
_cell.length_a   1.000
_cell.length_b   1.000
_cell.length_c   1.000
_cell.angle_alpha   90.00
_cell.angle_beta   90.00
_cell.angle_gamma   90.00
#
_symmetry.space_group_name_H-M   'P 1'
#
loop_
_entity.id
_entity.type
_entity.pdbx_description
1 polymer ?
#
loop_
_entity_poly.entity_id
_entity_poly.type
_entity_poly.pdbx_seq_one_letter_code
_entity_poly.pdbx_strand_id
1 'polypeptide(L)'
;MRDVQFLDSVADSLAGLPAAETVTLGGSRAQETHRPDSDWDMAVYYRGEFDPQTLRDLGWEGEVSEIGGWGGGVFNGGGWLRNDDRQVDVHYRDLDVVEHQLAEAESGRFHIEPLMFHLAGKPSYLVVGELAINRVLRGSIADVRALGRELLDQR
;
A
#
# COMPACT_ATOMS: atom_id res chain seq x y z
N MET A 1 -5.82 15.94 -17.47
CA MET A 1 -6.37 16.09 -16.11
C MET A 1 -5.30 16.65 -15.17
N ARG A 2 -5.65 17.44 -14.14
CA ARG A 2 -4.67 17.92 -13.14
C ARG A 2 -4.34 16.79 -12.13
N ASP A 3 -3.17 16.84 -11.53
CA ASP A 3 -2.69 15.81 -10.59
C ASP A 3 -3.64 15.52 -9.43
N VAL A 4 -4.22 16.55 -8.82
CA VAL A 4 -5.20 16.38 -7.73
C VAL A 4 -6.46 15.65 -8.23
N GLN A 5 -6.95 16.00 -9.42
CA GLN A 5 -8.14 15.37 -10.00
C GLN A 5 -7.86 13.92 -10.39
N PHE A 6 -6.65 13.64 -10.89
CA PHE A 6 -6.22 12.27 -11.19
C PHE A 6 -6.13 11.44 -9.90
N LEU A 7 -5.47 11.97 -8.87
CA LEU A 7 -5.33 11.30 -7.58
C LEU A 7 -6.70 10.99 -6.95
N ASP A 8 -7.62 11.96 -6.97
CA ASP A 8 -8.97 11.74 -6.44
C ASP A 8 -9.71 10.64 -7.21
N SER A 9 -9.64 10.65 -8.54
CA SER A 9 -10.26 9.62 -9.38
C SER A 9 -9.69 8.22 -9.12
N VAL A 10 -8.37 8.09 -9.03
CA VAL A 10 -7.69 6.83 -8.69
C VAL A 10 -8.09 6.37 -7.28
N ALA A 11 -8.09 7.28 -6.31
CA ALA A 11 -8.44 6.96 -4.93
C ALA A 11 -9.91 6.51 -4.79
N ASP A 12 -10.83 7.16 -5.49
CA ASP A 12 -12.26 6.78 -5.51
C ASP A 12 -12.45 5.41 -6.15
N SER A 13 -11.75 5.12 -7.24
CA SER A 13 -11.82 3.84 -7.94
C SER A 13 -11.32 2.69 -7.05
N LEU A 14 -10.18 2.89 -6.38
CA LEU A 14 -9.60 1.90 -5.47
C LEU A 14 -10.43 1.72 -4.19
N ALA A 15 -11.02 2.80 -3.67
CA ALA A 15 -11.88 2.72 -2.48
C ALA A 15 -13.23 2.03 -2.76
N GLY A 16 -13.63 1.96 -4.03
CA GLY A 16 -14.82 1.22 -4.47
C GLY A 16 -14.60 -0.29 -4.61
N LEU A 17 -13.37 -0.78 -4.48
CA LEU A 17 -13.08 -2.21 -4.56
C LEU A 17 -13.71 -2.95 -3.36
N PRO A 18 -14.26 -4.16 -3.57
CA PRO A 18 -14.72 -5.01 -2.48
C PRO A 18 -13.62 -5.24 -1.43
N ALA A 19 -14.02 -5.31 -0.16
CA ALA A 19 -13.15 -5.46 1.01
C ALA A 19 -12.17 -4.29 1.29
N ALA A 20 -12.07 -3.27 0.43
CA ALA A 20 -11.24 -2.10 0.69
C ALA A 20 -11.81 -1.27 1.86
N GLU A 21 -10.98 -1.04 2.88
CA GLU A 21 -11.31 -0.20 4.03
C GLU A 21 -10.61 1.16 3.97
N THR A 22 -9.40 1.22 3.43
CA THR A 22 -8.62 2.46 3.32
C THR A 22 -7.76 2.47 2.08
N VAL A 23 -7.64 3.64 1.45
CA VAL A 23 -6.71 3.90 0.36
C VAL A 23 -5.73 4.98 0.77
N THR A 24 -4.43 4.73 0.54
CA THR A 24 -3.37 5.70 0.83
C THR A 24 -2.51 6.00 -0.38
N LEU A 25 -1.93 7.20 -0.40
CA LEU A 25 -0.80 7.58 -1.23
C LEU A 25 0.50 7.37 -0.45
N GLY A 26 1.48 6.71 -1.05
CA GLY A 26 2.81 6.49 -0.50
C GLY A 26 3.91 7.14 -1.33
N GLY A 27 5.12 6.60 -1.14
CA GLY A 27 6.29 6.91 -1.96
C GLY A 27 6.69 8.38 -2.01
N SER A 28 7.24 8.80 -3.14
CA SER A 28 7.81 10.14 -3.32
C SER A 28 6.74 11.25 -3.32
N ARG A 29 5.51 10.93 -3.74
CA ARG A 29 4.39 11.88 -3.77
C ARG A 29 3.82 12.13 -2.38
N ALA A 30 3.75 11.11 -1.52
CA ALA A 30 3.37 11.31 -0.12
C ALA A 30 4.38 12.16 0.65
N GLN A 31 5.67 12.02 0.31
CA GLN A 31 6.79 12.73 0.93
C GLN A 31 7.11 14.07 0.28
N GLU A 32 6.37 14.48 -0.75
CA GLU A 32 6.60 15.74 -1.48
C GLU A 32 8.00 15.85 -2.13
N THR A 33 8.63 14.71 -2.45
CA THR A 33 9.95 14.60 -3.11
C THR A 33 9.88 14.07 -4.55
N HIS A 34 8.67 13.93 -5.08
CA HIS A 34 8.41 13.40 -6.42
C HIS A 34 8.97 14.29 -7.54
N ARG A 35 9.31 13.64 -8.66
CA ARG A 35 9.60 14.29 -9.93
C ARG A 35 8.35 14.29 -10.81
N PRO A 36 8.30 15.07 -11.90
CA PRO A 36 7.15 15.08 -12.81
C PRO A 36 6.83 13.70 -13.41
N ASP A 37 7.84 12.84 -13.57
CA ASP A 37 7.75 11.48 -14.10
C ASP A 37 7.56 10.40 -13.03
N SER A 38 7.48 10.76 -11.74
CA SER A 38 7.19 9.81 -10.68
C SER A 38 5.82 9.19 -10.85
N ASP A 39 5.77 7.89 -10.61
CA ASP A 39 4.60 7.06 -10.41
C ASP A 39 3.72 7.54 -9.23
N TRP A 40 2.57 6.88 -9.11
CA TRP A 40 1.63 7.04 -8.02
C TRP A 40 1.59 5.76 -7.20
N ASP A 41 2.34 5.73 -6.10
CA ASP A 41 2.30 4.62 -5.14
C ASP A 41 0.99 4.66 -4.35
N MET A 42 0.09 3.73 -4.65
CA MET A 42 -1.18 3.54 -3.97
C MET A 42 -1.12 2.29 -3.10
N ALA A 43 -1.83 2.28 -1.98
CA ALA A 43 -2.08 1.05 -1.23
C ALA A 43 -3.57 0.92 -0.92
N VAL A 44 -4.09 -0.30 -1.13
CA VAL A 44 -5.45 -0.70 -0.74
C VAL A 44 -5.32 -1.56 0.51
N TYR A 45 -5.75 -0.99 1.63
CA TYR A 45 -5.89 -1.70 2.89
C TYR A 45 -7.24 -2.36 2.92
N TYR A 46 -7.26 -3.68 3.08
CA TYR A 46 -8.48 -4.49 3.01
C TYR A 46 -8.57 -5.43 4.21
N ARG A 47 -9.78 -5.94 4.46
CA ARG A 47 -10.04 -6.99 5.45
C ARG A 47 -10.91 -8.10 4.88
N GLY A 48 -10.58 -9.35 5.18
CA GLY A 48 -11.26 -10.51 4.65
C GLY A 48 -10.80 -10.86 3.23
N GLU A 49 -11.72 -11.36 2.41
CA GLU A 49 -11.40 -11.84 1.06
C GLU A 49 -11.26 -10.68 0.07
N PHE A 50 -10.04 -10.44 -0.42
CA PHE A 50 -9.76 -9.52 -1.52
C PHE A 50 -9.49 -10.31 -2.80
N ASP A 51 -10.25 -9.99 -3.85
CA ASP A 51 -10.10 -10.61 -5.17
C ASP A 51 -9.36 -9.66 -6.13
N PRO A 52 -8.12 -9.97 -6.54
CA PRO A 52 -7.37 -9.18 -7.52
C PRO A 52 -8.09 -8.97 -8.85
N GLN A 53 -9.05 -9.82 -9.22
CA GLN A 53 -9.86 -9.62 -10.41
C GLN A 53 -10.65 -8.29 -10.35
N THR A 54 -11.09 -7.87 -9.16
CA THR A 54 -11.81 -6.60 -8.98
C THR A 54 -10.95 -5.39 -9.37
N LEU A 55 -9.63 -5.46 -9.15
CA LEU A 55 -8.68 -4.44 -9.61
C LEU A 55 -8.47 -4.51 -11.13
N ARG A 56 -8.41 -5.71 -11.71
CA ARG A 56 -8.33 -5.89 -13.18
C ARG A 56 -9.55 -5.32 -13.89
N ASP A 57 -10.72 -5.47 -13.28
CA ASP A 57 -11.99 -5.02 -13.84
C ASP A 57 -12.13 -3.49 -13.89
N LEU A 58 -11.24 -2.74 -13.22
CA LEU A 58 -11.11 -1.28 -13.43
C LEU A 58 -10.66 -0.93 -14.86
N GLY A 59 -10.08 -1.89 -15.59
CA GLY A 59 -9.70 -1.74 -17.00
C GLY A 59 -8.44 -0.90 -17.21
N TRP A 60 -7.64 -0.67 -16.18
CA TRP A 60 -6.34 -0.01 -16.31
C TRP A 60 -5.33 -0.94 -16.97
N GLU A 61 -4.51 -0.40 -17.87
CA GLU A 61 -3.52 -1.20 -18.58
C GLU A 61 -2.40 -1.62 -17.63
N GLY A 62 -1.95 -2.88 -17.72
CA GLY A 62 -0.78 -3.34 -16.97
C GLY A 62 -0.97 -4.74 -16.40
N GLU A 63 -0.22 -5.04 -15.34
CA GLU A 63 -0.21 -6.34 -14.71
C GLU A 63 -0.74 -6.25 -13.29
N VAL A 64 -1.62 -7.19 -12.94
CA VAL A 64 -2.18 -7.36 -11.59
C VAL A 64 -1.78 -8.74 -11.12
N SER A 65 -1.09 -8.83 -9.98
CA SER A 65 -0.70 -10.11 -9.39
C SER A 65 -1.87 -10.76 -8.67
N GLU A 66 -1.83 -12.08 -8.56
CA GLU A 66 -2.63 -12.81 -7.57
C GLU A 66 -2.21 -12.45 -6.14
N ILE A 67 -3.06 -12.79 -5.16
CA ILE A 67 -2.64 -12.83 -3.76
C ILE A 67 -1.54 -13.90 -3.60
N GLY A 68 -0.47 -13.53 -2.91
CA GLY A 68 0.77 -14.30 -2.81
C GLY A 68 1.76 -14.07 -3.95
N GLY A 69 1.38 -13.32 -5.00
CA GLY A 69 2.16 -13.22 -6.24
C GLY A 69 3.53 -12.54 -6.11
N TRP A 70 3.71 -11.70 -5.09
CA TRP A 70 4.98 -11.03 -4.79
C TRP A 70 5.72 -11.63 -3.58
N GLY A 71 5.13 -12.66 -2.95
CA GLY A 71 5.57 -13.24 -1.68
C GLY A 71 4.36 -13.58 -0.81
N GLY A 72 4.54 -14.43 0.20
CA GLY A 72 3.44 -14.89 1.07
C GLY A 72 3.23 -14.05 2.34
N GLY A 73 4.01 -12.99 2.54
CA GLY A 73 4.02 -12.20 3.77
C GLY A 73 3.50 -10.77 3.57
N VAL A 74 4.25 -9.77 4.03
CA VAL A 74 3.89 -8.35 3.95
C VAL A 74 3.72 -7.82 2.52
N PHE A 75 4.46 -8.39 1.57
CA PHE A 75 4.29 -8.08 0.15
C PHE A 75 3.49 -9.19 -0.54
N ASN A 76 2.21 -9.28 -0.18
CA ASN A 76 1.35 -10.34 -0.72
C ASN A 76 0.92 -10.10 -2.18
N GLY A 77 1.07 -8.90 -2.73
CA GLY A 77 0.82 -8.65 -4.14
C GLY A 77 0.53 -7.18 -4.45
N GLY A 78 0.14 -6.94 -5.70
CA GLY A 78 -0.18 -5.62 -6.18
C GLY A 78 -0.46 -5.57 -7.68
N GLY A 79 -0.37 -4.37 -8.24
CA GLY A 79 -0.42 -4.16 -9.68
C GLY A 79 0.47 -3.02 -10.12
N TRP A 80 1.10 -3.20 -11.28
CA TRP A 80 1.80 -2.16 -12.02
C TRP A 80 0.90 -1.72 -13.17
N LEU A 81 0.23 -0.60 -12.98
CA LEU A 81 -0.90 -0.20 -13.83
C LEU A 81 -0.66 1.17 -14.46
N ARG A 82 -1.47 1.47 -15.46
CA ARG A 82 -1.48 2.73 -16.17
C ARG A 82 -2.92 3.20 -16.37
N ASN A 83 -3.21 4.39 -15.86
CA ASN A 83 -4.49 5.08 -16.02
C ASN A 83 -4.22 6.48 -16.57
N ASP A 84 -4.91 6.89 -17.63
CA ASP A 84 -4.68 8.19 -18.32
C ASP A 84 -3.18 8.50 -18.59
N ASP A 85 -2.47 7.51 -19.15
CA ASP A 85 -1.02 7.54 -19.44
C ASP A 85 -0.08 7.72 -18.22
N ARG A 86 -0.60 7.58 -17.00
CA ARG A 86 0.18 7.73 -15.75
C ARG A 86 0.38 6.41 -15.05
N GLN A 87 1.60 6.16 -14.58
CA GLN A 87 1.96 4.94 -13.84
C GLN A 87 1.33 4.97 -12.44
N VAL A 88 0.65 3.88 -12.07
CA VAL A 88 -0.01 3.69 -10.77
C VAL A 88 0.41 2.33 -10.24
N ASP A 89 1.18 2.35 -9.16
CA ASP A 89 1.65 1.14 -8.48
C ASP A 89 0.72 0.88 -7.30
N VAL A 90 -0.05 -0.21 -7.35
CA VAL A 90 -1.03 -0.55 -6.33
C VAL A 90 -0.49 -1.66 -5.46
N HIS A 91 -0.46 -1.43 -4.15
CA HIS A 91 -0.08 -2.41 -3.14
C HIS A 91 -1.29 -2.99 -2.43
N TYR A 92 -1.34 -4.31 -2.28
CA TYR A 92 -2.31 -4.97 -1.42
C TYR A 92 -1.82 -4.94 0.03
N ARG A 93 -2.67 -4.55 0.97
CA ARG A 93 -2.34 -4.50 2.39
C ARG A 93 -3.45 -5.16 3.20
N ASP A 94 -3.26 -6.44 3.49
CA ASP A 94 -4.12 -7.14 4.44
C ASP A 94 -3.97 -6.51 5.84
N LEU A 95 -5.07 -5.96 6.36
CA LEU A 95 -5.04 -5.29 7.66
C LEU A 95 -4.68 -6.23 8.81
N ASP A 96 -5.06 -7.50 8.75
CA ASP A 96 -4.72 -8.49 9.79
C ASP A 96 -3.20 -8.73 9.81
N VAL A 97 -2.57 -8.77 8.63
CA VAL A 97 -1.10 -8.90 8.51
C VAL A 97 -0.39 -7.63 8.98
N VAL A 98 -0.90 -6.46 8.59
CA VAL A 98 -0.31 -5.16 8.98
C VAL A 98 -0.36 -4.97 10.49
N GLU A 99 -1.50 -5.25 11.12
CA GLU A 99 -1.68 -5.18 12.58
C GLU A 99 -0.76 -6.18 13.30
N HIS A 100 -0.63 -7.40 12.76
CA HIS A 100 0.30 -8.39 13.31
C HIS A 100 1.76 -7.92 13.25
N GLN A 101 2.23 -7.41 12.10
CA GLN A 101 3.62 -6.95 11.96
C GLN A 101 3.92 -5.71 12.80
N LEU A 102 2.93 -4.85 13.02
CA LEU A 102 3.06 -3.73 13.94
C LEU A 102 3.32 -4.22 15.38
N ALA A 103 2.50 -5.16 15.87
CA ALA A 103 2.67 -5.72 17.21
C ALA A 103 4.01 -6.47 17.39
N GLU A 104 4.47 -7.17 16.36
CA GLU A 104 5.80 -7.79 16.35
C GLU A 104 6.92 -6.74 16.42
N ALA A 105 6.82 -5.68 15.61
CA ALA A 105 7.80 -4.60 15.57
C ALA A 105 7.88 -3.82 16.90
N GLU A 106 6.74 -3.55 17.54
CA GLU A 106 6.66 -2.96 18.88
C GLU A 106 7.36 -3.83 19.93
N SER A 107 7.33 -5.15 19.74
CA SER A 107 8.05 -6.10 20.58
C SER A 107 9.53 -6.28 20.20
N GLY A 108 10.04 -5.50 19.24
CA GLY A 108 11.40 -5.61 18.72
C GLY A 108 11.67 -6.87 17.88
N ARG A 109 10.60 -7.53 17.39
CA ARG A 109 10.69 -8.73 16.54
C ARG A 109 10.41 -8.39 15.09
N PHE A 110 11.13 -9.04 14.19
CA PHE A 110 10.88 -8.99 12.76
C PHE A 110 11.51 -10.20 12.08
N HIS A 111 11.02 -10.51 10.89
CA HIS A 111 11.66 -11.47 9.98
C HIS A 111 12.04 -10.77 8.68
N ILE A 112 12.85 -11.47 7.87
CA ILE A 112 13.21 -11.03 6.53
C ILE A 112 12.36 -11.80 5.53
N GLU A 113 11.64 -11.08 4.69
CA GLU A 113 10.85 -11.64 3.61
C GLU A 113 11.62 -11.67 2.30
N PRO A 114 11.70 -12.83 1.62
CA PRO A 114 12.16 -12.90 0.25
C PRO A 114 11.20 -12.09 -0.63
N LEU A 115 11.74 -11.14 -1.38
CA LEU A 115 11.00 -10.35 -2.36
C LEU A 115 11.71 -10.50 -3.70
N MET A 116 10.92 -10.74 -4.76
CA MET A 116 11.38 -11.23 -6.06
C MET A 116 12.56 -10.44 -6.68
N PHE A 117 12.75 -9.19 -6.28
CA PHE A 117 13.77 -8.25 -6.77
C PHE A 117 14.75 -7.74 -5.68
N HIS A 118 14.71 -8.31 -4.47
CA HIS A 118 15.63 -7.96 -3.38
C HIS A 118 16.44 -9.18 -2.92
N LEU A 119 17.73 -9.18 -3.23
CA LEU A 119 18.63 -10.28 -2.87
C LEU A 119 18.68 -10.56 -1.36
N ALA A 120 18.64 -9.50 -0.54
CA ALA A 120 18.66 -9.60 0.92
C ALA A 120 17.26 -9.67 1.56
N GLY A 121 16.20 -9.64 0.74
CA GLY A 121 14.82 -9.50 1.23
C GLY A 121 14.52 -8.13 1.85
N LYS A 122 13.34 -8.01 2.46
CA LYS A 122 12.88 -6.83 3.20
C LYS A 122 12.50 -7.22 4.63
N PRO A 123 12.72 -6.35 5.62
CA PRO A 123 12.22 -6.60 6.96
C PRO A 123 10.69 -6.49 7.00
N SER A 124 10.05 -7.33 7.79
CA SER A 124 8.59 -7.37 7.92
C SER A 124 7.99 -6.08 8.52
N TYR A 125 8.78 -5.32 9.30
CA TYR A 125 8.35 -4.01 9.81
C TYR A 125 8.25 -2.93 8.72
N LEU A 126 8.57 -3.21 7.45
CA LEU A 126 8.47 -2.24 6.37
C LEU A 126 7.07 -1.63 6.26
N VAL A 127 6.01 -2.43 6.45
CA VAL A 127 4.62 -1.93 6.41
C VAL A 127 4.33 -0.91 7.50
N VAL A 128 5.03 -0.99 8.64
CA VAL A 128 4.95 0.03 9.71
C VAL A 128 5.57 1.35 9.24
N GLY A 129 6.71 1.28 8.54
CA GLY A 129 7.33 2.45 7.91
C GLY A 129 6.44 3.10 6.86
N GLU A 130 5.75 2.29 6.04
CA GLU A 130 4.76 2.78 5.09
C GLU A 130 3.62 3.51 5.79
N LEU A 131 3.05 2.94 6.86
CA LEU A 131 1.97 3.57 7.63
C LEU A 131 2.32 4.95 8.20
N ALA A 132 3.59 5.14 8.58
CA ALA A 132 4.09 6.40 9.09
C ALA A 132 4.21 7.49 7.99
N ILE A 133 4.52 7.08 6.76
CA ILE A 133 4.79 7.99 5.64
C ILE A 133 3.54 8.22 4.78
N ASN A 134 2.70 7.21 4.65
CA ASN A 134 1.57 7.21 3.74
C ASN A 134 0.52 8.24 4.15
N ARG A 135 -0.04 8.94 3.15
CA ARG A 135 -1.17 9.86 3.30
C ARG A 135 -2.47 9.13 3.03
N VAL A 136 -3.37 9.07 4.01
CA VAL A 136 -4.73 8.55 3.82
C VAL A 136 -5.51 9.45 2.87
N LEU A 137 -6.10 8.86 1.83
CA LEU A 137 -6.92 9.55 0.83
C LEU A 137 -8.41 9.27 1.02
N ARG A 138 -8.76 8.02 1.36
CA ARG A 138 -10.13 7.52 1.59
C ARG A 138 -10.15 6.54 2.75
N GLY A 139 -11.29 6.45 3.45
CA GLY A 139 -11.44 5.60 4.62
C GLY A 139 -10.68 6.13 5.84
N SER A 140 -10.47 5.26 6.82
CA SER A 140 -9.69 5.56 8.02
C SER A 140 -8.94 4.34 8.52
N ILE A 141 -7.66 4.51 8.77
CA ILE A 141 -6.86 3.58 9.57
C ILE A 141 -6.95 4.09 11.02
N ALA A 142 -8.10 3.83 11.66
CA ALA A 142 -8.41 4.39 12.97
C ALA A 142 -7.44 3.90 14.07
N ASP A 143 -6.87 2.70 13.92
CA ASP A 143 -6.09 2.06 14.99
C ASP A 143 -4.56 2.09 14.79
N VAL A 144 -4.04 2.06 13.55
CA VAL A 144 -2.59 1.90 13.34
C VAL A 144 -1.79 3.22 13.43
N ARG A 145 -2.40 4.36 13.11
CA ARG A 145 -1.71 5.67 13.25
C ARG A 145 -1.56 6.13 14.70
N ALA A 146 -2.38 5.62 15.62
CA ALA A 146 -2.23 5.90 17.04
C ALA A 146 -0.93 5.25 17.59
N LEU A 147 -0.63 4.04 17.11
CA LEU A 147 0.52 3.24 17.52
C LEU A 147 1.86 3.70 16.90
N GLY A 148 1.85 4.11 15.63
CA GLY A 148 3.07 4.58 14.95
C GLY A 148 3.66 5.91 15.48
N ARG A 149 2.83 6.80 16.06
CA ARG A 149 3.29 8.08 16.63
C ARG A 149 3.98 7.92 17.98
N GLU A 150 3.53 7.00 18.83
CA GLU A 150 4.19 6.72 20.12
C GLU A 150 5.65 6.23 19.94
N LEU A 151 5.96 5.56 18.83
CA LEU A 151 7.32 5.10 18.52
C LEU A 151 8.26 6.20 18.00
N LEU A 152 7.72 7.25 17.37
CA LEU A 152 8.50 8.37 16.83
C LEU A 152 8.70 9.50 17.84
N ASP A 153 7.76 9.68 18.77
CA ASP A 153 7.79 10.73 19.80
C ASP A 153 8.59 10.33 21.07
N GLN A 154 9.09 9.10 21.16
CA GLN A 154 9.95 8.62 22.27
C GLN A 154 11.46 8.87 22.05
N ARG A 155 11.83 9.86 21.25
CA ARG A 155 13.24 10.27 21.02
C ARG A 155 13.53 11.69 21.49
#